data_AF-A0A812Q5D6-F1
#
_entry.id   AF-A0A812Q5D6-F1
#
_cell.length_a   1.000
_cell.length_b   1.000
_cell.length_c   1.000
_cell.angle_alpha   90.00
_cell.angle_beta   90.00
_cell.angle_gamma   90.00
#
_symmetry.space_group_name_H-M   'P 1'
#
loop_
_entity.id
_entity.type
_entity.pdbx_description
1 polymer ?
#
loop_
_entity_poly.entity_id
_entity_poly.type
_entity_poly.pdbx_seq_one_letter_code
_entity_poly.pdbx_strand_id
1 'polypeptide(L)'
;MAKMSDELATAHQRSLAAQAVQRQSVEQARAVELELEETTAALRRTEAACAAAQADVALAQQRYAAQEGQLEALSAEFEASEARSFELEGALTQQLRHLDPSIGHSLRGVSIHHLSAQFLELVLQAGIGMEASLEEAACCVAKERTEMVTCPRDGLQGSAYVDSIYGPENAGPATHMLSCSPRDAVGEVVGALEEFCHDRGLNPRQTYVWTCSLCVNLHRCPPQLPERVADFKRYGSQIGKVLVILMPWHYPGSLGSLPSLCELWQALRLADSSTTSPKGLSPSRGRRNLAWADPGGCNGCEVTLLLPPRAAQMLREDLAYGEDAAIRAWRGLQGSWLQDAITVHEEQAPLLEVLGCGLNLFKADCFMTRALQQWLAVTLEKQLRLMLTNSALKADEADRLFDAVGWMLWETGLRELAGELLQDGLQLALQSIFPASSNRAAAASRLEVNKAMTNLEVFQLAGSLFERAGQQDTPSIATLLTHMGVAKGDAGDHQGAMEAFWHARRIRKVTGTLETVAGRMMLAG
;
A
#
# COMPACT_ATOMS: atom_id res chain seq x y z
N MET A 1 127.35 -62.07 29.54
CA MET A 1 127.25 -60.69 30.06
C MET A 1 126.39 -59.82 29.14
N ALA A 2 126.71 -59.62 27.85
CA ALA A 2 125.88 -58.82 26.93
C ALA A 2 124.44 -59.36 26.73
N LYS A 3 124.26 -60.69 26.55
CA LYS A 3 122.95 -61.32 26.34
C LYS A 3 121.98 -61.20 27.53
N MET A 4 122.51 -61.16 28.75
CA MET A 4 121.73 -61.05 29.99
C MET A 4 121.28 -59.61 30.25
N SER A 5 122.06 -58.63 29.78
CA SER A 5 121.69 -57.20 29.83
C SER A 5 120.54 -56.89 28.87
N ASP A 6 120.55 -57.48 27.66
CA ASP A 6 119.46 -57.31 26.69
C ASP A 6 118.15 -57.98 27.16
N GLU A 7 118.22 -59.16 27.77
CA GLU A 7 117.03 -59.82 28.33
C GLU A 7 116.43 -59.06 29.53
N LEU A 8 117.27 -58.49 30.40
CA LEU A 8 116.81 -57.68 31.54
C LEU A 8 116.22 -56.35 31.07
N ALA A 9 116.84 -55.71 30.06
CA ALA A 9 116.30 -54.50 29.43
C ALA A 9 114.96 -54.78 28.75
N THR A 10 114.84 -55.90 28.03
CA THR A 10 113.59 -56.31 27.37
C THR A 10 112.49 -56.64 28.38
N ALA A 11 112.81 -57.30 29.49
CA ALA A 11 111.86 -57.60 30.56
C ALA A 11 111.40 -56.32 31.28
N HIS A 12 112.31 -55.39 31.55
CA HIS A 12 111.98 -54.09 32.14
C HIS A 12 111.11 -53.25 31.19
N GLN A 13 111.42 -53.25 29.89
CA GLN A 13 110.65 -52.53 28.87
C GLN A 13 109.25 -53.14 28.67
N ARG A 14 109.10 -54.47 28.77
CA ARG A 14 107.79 -55.15 28.80
C ARG A 14 107.01 -54.84 30.08
N SER A 15 107.67 -54.74 31.24
CA SER A 15 107.03 -54.34 32.49
C SER A 15 106.55 -52.89 32.46
N LEU A 16 107.34 -51.97 31.89
CA LEU A 16 106.95 -50.58 31.71
C LEU A 16 105.82 -50.44 30.70
N ALA A 17 105.84 -51.21 29.61
CA ALA A 17 104.74 -51.26 28.64
C ALA A 17 103.46 -51.82 29.26
N ALA A 18 103.54 -52.88 30.07
CA ALA A 18 102.39 -53.44 30.80
C ALA A 18 101.83 -52.44 31.83
N GLN A 19 102.70 -51.74 32.57
CA GLN A 19 102.28 -50.67 33.49
C GLN A 19 101.66 -49.47 32.76
N ALA A 20 102.17 -49.11 31.58
CA ALA A 20 101.60 -48.05 30.75
C ALA A 20 100.22 -48.42 30.22
N VAL A 21 100.04 -49.66 29.72
CA VAL A 21 98.74 -50.19 29.29
C VAL A 21 97.76 -50.25 30.46
N GLN A 22 98.22 -50.63 31.66
CA GLN A 22 97.36 -50.68 32.84
C GLN A 22 97.01 -49.28 33.39
N ARG A 23 97.90 -48.29 33.29
CA ARG A 23 97.55 -46.90 33.60
C ARG A 23 96.57 -46.34 32.58
N GLN A 24 96.80 -46.60 31.30
CA GLN A 24 95.90 -46.19 30.23
C GLN A 24 94.51 -46.83 30.37
N SER A 25 94.43 -48.11 30.76
CA SER A 25 93.13 -48.76 30.99
C SER A 25 92.40 -48.21 32.22
N VAL A 26 93.12 -47.86 33.28
CA VAL A 26 92.54 -47.21 34.47
C VAL A 26 92.08 -45.78 34.17
N GLU A 27 92.85 -45.02 33.39
CA GLU A 27 92.46 -43.67 32.94
C GLU A 27 91.25 -43.72 32.00
N GLN A 28 91.21 -44.68 31.07
CA GLN A 28 90.05 -44.93 30.22
C GLN A 28 88.82 -45.33 31.04
N ALA A 29 88.98 -46.22 32.03
CA ALA A 29 87.88 -46.60 32.92
C ALA A 29 87.33 -45.42 33.72
N ARG A 30 88.21 -44.55 34.25
CA ARG A 30 87.80 -43.32 34.95
C ARG A 30 87.12 -42.32 34.02
N ALA A 31 87.59 -42.18 32.79
CA ALA A 31 86.95 -41.30 31.80
C ALA A 31 85.53 -41.78 31.46
N VAL A 32 85.35 -43.10 31.29
CA VAL A 32 84.03 -43.71 31.06
C VAL A 32 83.13 -43.56 32.29
N GLU A 33 83.65 -43.71 33.50
CA GLU A 33 82.90 -43.51 34.74
C GLU A 33 82.42 -42.05 34.87
N LEU A 34 83.30 -41.08 34.56
CA LEU A 34 82.93 -39.66 34.54
C LEU A 34 81.86 -39.34 33.48
N GLU A 35 82.01 -39.88 32.27
CA GLU A 35 81.02 -39.72 31.19
C GLU A 35 79.67 -40.38 31.55
N LEU A 36 79.70 -41.52 32.24
CA LEU A 36 78.51 -42.19 32.76
C LEU A 36 77.83 -41.36 33.87
N GLU A 37 78.60 -40.74 34.76
CA GLU A 37 78.07 -39.84 35.78
C GLU A 37 77.45 -38.57 35.16
N GLU A 38 78.11 -37.96 34.18
CA GLU A 38 77.61 -36.78 33.46
C GLU A 38 76.32 -37.09 32.69
N THR A 39 76.26 -38.22 31.98
CA THR A 39 75.07 -38.67 31.26
C THR A 39 73.93 -39.02 32.22
N THR A 40 74.21 -39.67 33.35
CA THR A 40 73.22 -39.95 34.39
C THR A 40 72.68 -38.65 35.00
N ALA A 41 73.54 -37.66 35.25
CA ALA A 41 73.13 -36.36 35.75
C ALA A 41 72.34 -35.56 34.71
N ALA A 42 72.64 -35.69 33.42
CA ALA A 42 71.86 -35.11 32.33
C ALA A 42 70.47 -35.77 32.23
N LEU A 43 70.39 -37.10 32.31
CA LEU A 43 69.13 -37.84 32.28
C LEU A 43 68.21 -37.45 33.45
N ARG A 44 68.76 -37.35 34.67
CA ARG A 44 67.99 -36.88 35.84
C ARG A 44 67.46 -35.46 35.66
N ARG A 45 68.25 -34.57 35.03
CA ARG A 45 67.80 -33.20 34.71
C ARG A 45 66.67 -33.21 33.69
N THR A 46 66.74 -34.05 32.67
CA THR A 46 65.66 -34.18 31.67
C THR A 46 64.40 -34.81 32.26
N GLU A 47 64.54 -35.82 33.13
CA GLU A 47 63.41 -36.43 33.84
C GLU A 47 62.72 -35.40 34.74
N ALA A 48 63.48 -34.61 35.50
CA ALA A 48 62.94 -33.53 36.32
C ALA A 48 62.24 -32.45 35.47
N ALA A 49 62.81 -32.07 34.32
CA ALA A 49 62.19 -31.11 33.40
C ALA A 49 60.89 -31.66 32.78
N CYS A 50 60.85 -32.94 32.40
CA CYS A 50 59.64 -33.60 31.91
C CYS A 50 58.56 -33.68 32.99
N ALA A 51 58.93 -34.01 34.23
CA ALA A 51 57.99 -34.03 35.36
C ALA A 51 57.40 -32.64 35.64
N ALA A 52 58.23 -31.58 35.59
CA ALA A 52 57.76 -30.21 35.72
C ALA A 52 56.80 -29.81 34.58
N ALA A 53 57.14 -30.14 33.32
CA ALA A 53 56.27 -29.88 32.18
C ALA A 53 54.93 -30.64 32.27
N GLN A 54 54.94 -31.89 32.75
CA GLN A 54 53.73 -32.66 33.00
C GLN A 54 52.85 -32.03 34.09
N ALA A 55 53.47 -31.49 35.15
CA ALA A 55 52.74 -30.77 36.19
C ALA A 55 52.10 -29.47 35.66
N ASP A 56 52.82 -28.71 34.82
CA ASP A 56 52.28 -27.50 34.17
C ASP A 56 51.12 -27.83 33.21
N VAL A 57 51.23 -28.92 32.44
CA VAL A 57 50.14 -29.40 31.58
C VAL A 57 48.94 -29.81 32.42
N ALA A 58 49.14 -30.55 33.51
CA ALA A 58 48.04 -30.94 34.40
C ALA A 58 47.36 -29.72 35.03
N LEU A 59 48.13 -28.71 35.45
CA LEU A 59 47.59 -27.46 35.97
C LEU A 59 46.82 -26.67 34.90
N ALA A 60 47.32 -26.63 33.66
CA ALA A 60 46.64 -26.00 32.54
C ALA A 60 45.33 -26.72 32.19
N GLN A 61 45.32 -28.06 32.20
CA GLN A 61 44.11 -28.87 32.01
C GLN A 61 43.08 -28.62 33.12
N GLN A 62 43.50 -28.52 34.38
CA GLN A 62 42.60 -28.15 35.48
C GLN A 62 42.01 -26.74 35.32
N ARG A 63 42.81 -25.76 34.88
CA ARG A 63 42.33 -24.40 34.60
C ARG A 63 41.34 -24.38 33.44
N TYR A 64 41.61 -25.13 32.38
CA TYR A 64 40.70 -25.25 31.24
C TYR A 64 39.37 -25.87 31.64
N ALA A 65 39.39 -26.98 32.39
CA ALA A 65 38.16 -27.61 32.90
C ALA A 65 37.36 -26.68 33.82
N ALA A 66 38.04 -25.86 34.63
CA ALA A 66 37.38 -24.84 35.46
C ALA A 66 36.74 -23.72 34.63
N GLN A 67 37.39 -23.29 33.54
CA GLN A 67 36.85 -22.29 32.61
C GLN A 67 35.66 -22.82 31.81
N GLU A 68 35.73 -24.09 31.37
CA GLU A 68 34.62 -24.76 30.69
C GLU A 68 33.38 -24.85 31.59
N GLY A 69 33.55 -25.25 32.86
CA GLY A 69 32.45 -25.25 33.83
C GLY A 69 31.88 -23.85 34.13
N GLN A 70 32.71 -22.80 34.09
CA GLN A 70 32.23 -21.41 34.20
C GLN A 70 31.43 -20.97 32.97
N LEU A 71 31.85 -21.38 31.76
CA LEU A 71 31.16 -21.06 30.53
C LEU A 71 29.80 -21.77 30.43
N GLU A 72 29.75 -23.04 30.82
CA GLU A 72 28.49 -23.80 30.92
C GLU A 72 27.52 -23.15 31.93
N ALA A 73 28.01 -22.72 33.09
CA ALA A 73 27.20 -22.02 34.09
C ALA A 73 26.65 -20.69 33.55
N LEU A 74 27.47 -19.89 32.86
CA LEU A 74 27.03 -18.63 32.24
C LEU A 74 26.02 -18.86 31.11
N SER A 75 26.19 -19.91 30.30
CA SER A 75 25.23 -20.31 29.27
C SER A 75 23.88 -20.67 29.89
N ALA A 76 23.88 -21.45 30.98
CA ALA A 76 22.66 -21.82 31.69
C ALA A 76 21.97 -20.61 32.37
N GLU A 77 22.75 -19.67 32.92
CA GLU A 77 22.20 -18.42 33.47
C GLU A 77 21.58 -17.53 32.38
N PHE A 78 22.20 -17.47 31.20
CA PHE A 78 21.68 -16.74 30.05
C PHE A 78 20.35 -17.35 29.56
N GLU A 79 20.29 -18.67 29.36
CA GLU A 79 19.06 -19.39 28.99
C GLU A 79 17.94 -19.19 30.03
N ALA A 80 18.27 -19.26 31.32
CA ALA A 80 17.30 -19.01 32.38
C ALA A 80 16.83 -17.55 32.43
N SER A 81 17.69 -16.59 32.09
CA SER A 81 17.32 -15.18 31.98
C SER A 81 16.40 -14.91 30.79
N GLU A 82 16.68 -15.55 29.66
CA GLU A 82 15.87 -15.47 28.46
C GLU A 82 14.47 -16.06 28.71
N ALA A 83 14.39 -17.23 29.36
CA ALA A 83 13.12 -17.84 29.75
C ALA A 83 12.28 -16.93 30.67
N ARG A 84 12.91 -16.27 31.65
CA ARG A 84 12.23 -15.29 32.53
C ARG A 84 11.74 -14.06 31.76
N SER A 85 12.49 -13.60 30.75
CA SER A 85 12.07 -12.50 29.89
C SER A 85 10.81 -12.87 29.11
N PHE A 86 10.78 -14.08 28.52
CA PHE A 86 9.60 -14.59 27.81
C PHE A 86 8.37 -14.73 28.71
N GLU A 87 8.53 -15.22 29.95
CA GLU A 87 7.43 -15.30 30.92
C GLU A 87 6.87 -13.90 31.28
N LEU A 88 7.75 -12.92 31.48
CA LEU A 88 7.37 -11.55 31.78
C LEU A 88 6.65 -10.88 30.60
N GLU A 89 7.13 -11.09 29.37
CA GLU A 89 6.46 -10.61 28.16
C GLU A 89 5.07 -11.25 27.99
N GLY A 90 4.94 -12.54 28.26
CA GLY A 90 3.65 -13.24 28.23
C GLY A 90 2.67 -12.65 29.25
N ALA A 91 3.12 -12.44 30.49
CA ALA A 91 2.31 -11.83 31.55
C ALA A 91 1.92 -10.38 31.23
N LEU A 92 2.86 -9.58 30.71
CA LEU A 92 2.59 -8.20 30.27
C LEU A 92 1.57 -8.18 29.12
N THR A 93 1.74 -9.05 28.12
CA THR A 93 0.79 -9.19 27.00
C THR A 93 -0.61 -9.52 27.50
N GLN A 94 -0.74 -10.40 28.49
CA GLN A 94 -2.03 -10.74 29.09
C GLN A 94 -2.65 -9.55 29.85
N GLN A 95 -1.85 -8.80 30.62
CA GLN A 95 -2.32 -7.57 31.27
C GLN A 95 -2.77 -6.52 30.25
N LEU A 96 -2.01 -6.34 29.17
CA LEU A 96 -2.35 -5.43 28.10
C LEU A 96 -3.66 -5.83 27.41
N ARG A 97 -3.90 -7.12 27.13
CA ARG A 97 -5.19 -7.61 26.60
C ARG A 97 -6.38 -7.34 27.52
N HIS A 98 -6.16 -7.31 28.83
CA HIS A 98 -7.21 -6.92 29.77
C HIS A 98 -7.55 -5.44 29.67
N LEU A 99 -6.57 -4.58 29.36
CA LEU A 99 -6.79 -3.14 29.16
C LEU A 99 -7.33 -2.81 27.76
N ASP A 100 -6.87 -3.55 26.75
CA ASP A 100 -7.29 -3.43 25.35
C ASP A 100 -7.58 -4.82 24.77
N PRO A 101 -8.86 -5.25 24.79
CA PRO A 101 -9.27 -6.55 24.26
C PRO A 101 -9.00 -6.74 22.76
N SER A 102 -8.66 -5.68 22.02
CA SER A 102 -8.34 -5.77 20.60
C SER A 102 -6.93 -6.29 20.32
N ILE A 103 -6.03 -6.34 21.33
CA ILE A 103 -4.66 -6.82 21.17
C ILE A 103 -4.65 -8.29 20.72
N GLY A 104 -4.00 -8.57 19.59
CA GLY A 104 -3.96 -9.88 18.97
C GLY A 104 -5.22 -10.25 18.16
N HIS A 105 -6.20 -9.35 18.06
CA HIS A 105 -7.37 -9.56 17.20
C HIS A 105 -6.98 -9.39 15.72
N SER A 106 -7.44 -10.29 14.83
CA SER A 106 -7.07 -10.25 13.40
C SER A 106 -7.57 -8.99 12.67
N LEU A 107 -8.65 -8.38 13.16
CA LEU A 107 -9.22 -7.12 12.67
C LEU A 107 -8.71 -5.88 13.44
N ARG A 108 -7.59 -5.95 14.14
CA ARG A 108 -7.03 -4.75 14.78
C ARG A 108 -6.52 -3.79 13.70
N GLY A 109 -6.90 -2.52 13.79
CA GLY A 109 -6.50 -1.44 12.87
C GLY A 109 -5.76 -0.32 13.60
N VAL A 110 -4.98 0.44 12.83
CA VAL A 110 -4.26 1.63 13.32
C VAL A 110 -5.20 2.83 13.21
N SER A 111 -5.29 3.65 14.25
CA SER A 111 -6.05 4.90 14.17
C SER A 111 -5.44 5.87 13.17
N ILE A 112 -6.28 6.65 12.50
CA ILE A 112 -5.80 7.70 11.58
C ILE A 112 -4.98 8.75 12.33
N HIS A 113 -5.34 9.06 13.58
CA HIS A 113 -4.55 9.94 14.44
C HIS A 113 -3.12 9.42 14.66
N HIS A 114 -2.95 8.14 14.96
CA HIS A 114 -1.62 7.56 15.15
C HIS A 114 -0.81 7.60 13.85
N LEU A 115 -1.46 7.33 12.71
CA LEU A 115 -0.80 7.42 11.41
C LEU A 115 -0.25 8.82 11.15
N SER A 116 -1.04 9.87 11.38
CA SER A 116 -0.61 11.25 11.08
C SER A 116 0.30 11.87 12.12
N ALA A 117 0.09 11.57 13.41
CA ALA A 117 0.86 12.20 14.48
C ALA A 117 2.15 11.44 14.83
N GLN A 118 2.11 10.10 14.85
CA GLN A 118 3.22 9.30 15.35
C GLN A 118 3.92 8.54 14.23
N PHE A 119 3.20 7.79 13.40
CA PHE A 119 3.83 6.98 12.35
C PHE A 119 4.62 7.83 11.35
N LEU A 120 4.06 8.95 10.87
CA LEU A 120 4.81 9.87 10.00
C LEU A 120 6.05 10.48 10.70
N GLU A 121 5.98 10.78 12.00
CA GLU A 121 7.15 11.23 12.76
C GLU A 121 8.24 10.15 12.79
N LEU A 122 7.86 8.89 12.99
CA LEU A 122 8.79 7.76 12.96
C LEU A 122 9.43 7.56 11.58
N VAL A 123 8.67 7.74 10.50
CA VAL A 123 9.19 7.70 9.13
C VAL A 123 10.27 8.77 8.94
N LEU A 124 10.01 10.00 9.40
CA LEU A 124 10.98 11.09 9.33
C LEU A 124 12.22 10.83 10.21
N GLN A 125 12.04 10.28 11.41
CA GLN A 125 13.15 9.91 12.32
C GLN A 125 14.04 8.80 11.72
N ALA A 126 13.47 7.89 10.92
CA ALA A 126 14.21 6.88 10.17
C ALA A 126 14.99 7.46 8.97
N GLY A 127 14.90 8.78 8.72
CA GLY A 127 15.57 9.44 7.60
C GLY A 127 14.85 9.28 6.26
N ILE A 128 13.59 8.87 6.28
CA ILE A 128 12.78 8.60 5.09
C ILE A 128 11.81 9.76 4.87
N GLY A 129 11.71 10.26 3.65
CA GLY A 129 10.80 11.36 3.31
C GLY A 129 9.34 10.91 3.23
N MET A 130 8.40 11.85 3.34
CA MET A 130 6.95 11.58 3.18
C MET A 130 6.55 11.09 1.77
N GLU A 131 7.44 11.31 0.79
CA GLU A 131 7.29 10.83 -0.60
C GLU A 131 7.67 9.35 -0.75
N ALA A 132 8.27 8.74 0.28
CA ALA A 132 8.62 7.32 0.24
C ALA A 132 7.36 6.46 0.16
N SER A 133 7.53 5.29 -0.45
CA SER A 133 6.43 4.35 -0.59
C SER A 133 5.95 3.85 0.77
N LEU A 134 4.64 3.55 0.88
CA LEU A 134 4.09 2.94 2.09
C LEU A 134 4.79 1.62 2.45
N GLU A 135 5.23 0.85 1.46
CA GLU A 135 6.01 -0.38 1.67
C GLU A 135 7.38 -0.11 2.30
N GLU A 136 8.11 0.90 1.81
CA GLU A 136 9.40 1.31 2.36
C GLU A 136 9.24 1.85 3.78
N ALA A 137 8.25 2.74 4.00
CA ALA A 137 7.92 3.25 5.32
C ALA A 137 7.56 2.12 6.31
N ALA A 138 6.75 1.16 5.89
CA ALA A 138 6.41 -0.01 6.69
C ALA A 138 7.65 -0.89 6.94
N CYS A 139 8.49 -1.14 5.93
CA CYS A 139 9.69 -1.97 6.13
C CYS A 139 10.68 -1.33 7.09
N CYS A 140 10.93 -0.03 6.99
CA CYS A 140 11.92 0.63 7.84
C CYS A 140 11.38 0.90 9.25
N VAL A 141 10.14 1.37 9.39
CA VAL A 141 9.59 1.71 10.70
C VAL A 141 8.99 0.50 11.40
N ALA A 142 8.15 -0.28 10.70
CA ALA A 142 7.46 -1.38 11.35
C ALA A 142 8.41 -2.54 11.65
N LYS A 143 9.23 -2.99 10.69
CA LYS A 143 10.06 -4.17 10.93
C LYS A 143 11.06 -3.93 12.05
N GLU A 144 11.79 -2.82 12.02
CA GLU A 144 12.78 -2.50 13.05
C GLU A 144 12.15 -2.50 14.46
N ARG A 145 10.92 -1.99 14.59
CA ARG A 145 10.24 -1.90 15.89
C ARG A 145 9.55 -3.18 16.32
N THR A 146 9.25 -4.09 15.40
CA THR A 146 8.47 -5.30 15.72
C THR A 146 9.25 -6.60 15.61
N GLU A 147 10.51 -6.58 15.18
CA GLU A 147 11.35 -7.77 15.00
C GLU A 147 11.51 -8.58 16.28
N MET A 148 11.82 -7.90 17.39
CA MET A 148 12.03 -8.53 18.71
C MET A 148 10.76 -8.59 19.55
N VAL A 149 9.58 -8.27 18.99
CA VAL A 149 8.32 -8.26 19.74
C VAL A 149 7.58 -9.57 19.53
N THR A 150 7.28 -10.27 20.63
CA THR A 150 6.45 -11.48 20.62
C THR A 150 5.05 -11.15 20.11
N CYS A 151 4.64 -11.79 19.01
CA CYS A 151 3.35 -11.57 18.37
C CYS A 151 2.20 -12.00 19.27
N PRO A 152 1.27 -11.11 19.64
CA PRO A 152 0.13 -11.47 20.46
C PRO A 152 -0.89 -12.33 19.72
N ARG A 153 -0.72 -12.66 18.43
CA ARG A 153 -1.65 -13.54 17.71
C ARG A 153 -1.28 -15.02 17.85
N ASP A 154 0.00 -15.32 17.92
CA ASP A 154 0.54 -16.69 17.83
C ASP A 154 1.68 -17.00 18.80
N GLY A 155 2.18 -16.02 19.57
CA GLY A 155 3.21 -16.21 20.58
C GLY A 155 4.63 -16.38 20.02
N LEU A 156 4.84 -16.20 18.71
CA LEU A 156 6.16 -16.31 18.08
C LEU A 156 6.80 -14.91 17.92
N GLN A 157 8.12 -14.86 17.77
CA GLN A 157 8.88 -13.62 17.58
C GLN A 157 8.53 -12.91 16.26
N GLY A 158 8.67 -11.58 16.23
CA GLY A 158 8.23 -10.73 15.14
C GLY A 158 6.72 -10.50 15.20
N SER A 159 6.25 -9.25 15.27
CA SER A 159 4.81 -8.91 15.31
C SER A 159 4.38 -7.97 14.18
N ALA A 160 3.07 -7.87 13.93
CA ALA A 160 2.54 -6.82 13.07
C ALA A 160 2.70 -5.45 13.75
N TYR A 161 2.86 -4.37 12.98
CA TYR A 161 3.00 -3.02 13.53
C TYR A 161 1.85 -2.63 14.46
N VAL A 162 0.62 -2.94 14.04
CA VAL A 162 -0.59 -2.64 14.82
C VAL A 162 -0.59 -3.33 16.20
N ASP A 163 0.17 -4.42 16.36
CA ASP A 163 0.23 -5.18 17.60
C ASP A 163 1.31 -4.68 18.57
N SER A 164 2.24 -3.84 18.11
CA SER A 164 3.26 -3.19 18.97
C SER A 164 2.84 -1.80 19.46
N ILE A 165 1.70 -1.29 19.00
CA ILE A 165 1.14 0.00 19.43
C ILE A 165 0.03 -0.20 20.46
N TYR A 166 0.00 0.70 21.45
CA TYR A 166 -0.86 0.59 22.63
C TYR A 166 -1.66 1.86 22.84
N GLY A 167 -2.80 1.72 23.50
CA GLY A 167 -3.69 2.81 23.85
C GLY A 167 -4.86 2.94 22.88
N PRO A 168 -6.06 3.27 23.40
CA PRO A 168 -7.30 3.25 22.63
C PRO A 168 -7.33 4.32 21.54
N GLU A 169 -6.52 5.37 21.63
CA GLU A 169 -6.42 6.40 20.59
C GLU A 169 -5.43 6.04 19.48
N ASN A 170 -4.68 4.95 19.64
CA ASN A 170 -3.63 4.55 18.70
C ASN A 170 -4.03 3.34 17.86
N ALA A 171 -4.60 2.31 18.49
CA ALA A 171 -5.08 1.11 17.84
C ALA A 171 -6.38 0.61 18.49
N GLY A 172 -7.15 -0.12 17.71
CA GLY A 172 -8.44 -0.66 18.14
C GLY A 172 -9.06 -1.57 17.07
N PRO A 173 -10.30 -2.05 17.27
CA PRO A 173 -11.02 -2.77 16.24
C PRO A 173 -11.19 -1.91 14.99
N ALA A 174 -10.79 -2.44 13.82
CA ALA A 174 -10.85 -1.71 12.57
C ALA A 174 -12.28 -1.28 12.23
N THR A 175 -12.45 0.01 11.95
CA THR A 175 -13.70 0.60 11.46
C THR A 175 -13.77 0.64 9.95
N HIS A 176 -12.60 0.64 9.30
CA HIS A 176 -12.42 0.70 7.86
C HIS A 176 -11.27 -0.22 7.47
N MET A 177 -11.34 -0.74 6.27
CA MET A 177 -10.26 -1.44 5.60
C MET A 177 -9.68 -0.52 4.53
N LEU A 178 -8.36 -0.46 4.37
CA LEU A 178 -7.69 0.34 3.36
C LEU A 178 -7.04 -0.57 2.32
N SER A 179 -7.43 -0.36 1.07
CA SER A 179 -6.73 -0.86 -0.11
C SER A 179 -5.96 0.30 -0.78
N CYS A 180 -4.65 0.17 -0.88
CA CYS A 180 -3.79 1.12 -1.56
C CYS A 180 -2.65 0.39 -2.26
N SER A 181 -1.93 1.08 -3.14
CA SER A 181 -0.72 0.51 -3.73
C SER A 181 0.40 0.53 -2.69
N PRO A 182 1.22 -0.53 -2.58
CA PRO A 182 2.43 -0.49 -1.74
C PRO A 182 3.38 0.64 -2.13
N ARG A 183 3.30 1.10 -3.41
CA ARG A 183 4.11 2.17 -3.98
C ARG A 183 3.55 3.57 -3.76
N ASP A 184 2.35 3.70 -3.19
CA ASP A 184 1.77 5.02 -2.91
C ASP A 184 2.62 5.73 -1.85
N ALA A 185 2.85 7.03 -2.03
CA ALA A 185 3.59 7.84 -1.07
C ALA A 185 2.87 7.85 0.29
N VAL A 186 3.60 7.54 1.36
CA VAL A 186 3.03 7.39 2.72
C VAL A 186 2.35 8.68 3.19
N GLY A 187 2.90 9.86 2.87
CA GLY A 187 2.30 11.15 3.21
C GLY A 187 0.96 11.38 2.52
N GLU A 188 0.83 10.99 1.26
CA GLU A 188 -0.42 11.11 0.51
C GLU A 188 -1.48 10.14 1.02
N VAL A 189 -1.09 8.91 1.37
CA VAL A 189 -1.99 7.92 1.97
C VAL A 189 -2.57 8.45 3.28
N VAL A 190 -1.73 8.95 4.17
CA VAL A 190 -2.17 9.48 5.46
C VAL A 190 -2.99 10.76 5.30
N GLY A 191 -2.57 11.68 4.42
CA GLY A 191 -3.32 12.91 4.14
C GLY A 191 -4.73 12.65 3.59
N ALA A 192 -4.89 11.63 2.74
CA ALA A 192 -6.19 11.22 2.22
C ALA A 192 -7.11 10.66 3.31
N LEU A 193 -6.56 9.93 4.29
CA LEU A 193 -7.30 9.40 5.43
C LEU A 193 -7.76 10.52 6.38
N GLU A 194 -6.91 11.54 6.60
CA GLU A 194 -7.28 12.72 7.38
C GLU A 194 -8.38 13.55 6.70
N GLU A 195 -8.25 13.81 5.39
CA GLU A 195 -9.28 14.50 4.61
C GLU A 195 -10.59 13.71 4.61
N PHE A 196 -10.53 12.38 4.48
CA PHE A 196 -11.71 11.52 4.61
C PHE A 196 -12.40 11.68 5.98
N CYS A 197 -11.64 11.70 7.08
CA CYS A 197 -12.22 11.93 8.41
C CYS A 197 -12.87 13.30 8.50
N HIS A 198 -12.19 14.34 7.99
CA HIS A 198 -12.70 15.70 7.98
C HIS A 198 -14.02 15.82 7.20
N ASP A 199 -14.04 15.33 5.96
CA ASP A 199 -15.21 15.37 5.06
C ASP A 199 -16.42 14.61 5.63
N ARG A 200 -16.19 13.53 6.38
CA ARG A 200 -17.26 12.71 6.99
C ARG A 200 -17.58 13.10 8.45
N GLY A 201 -16.88 14.08 9.03
CA GLY A 201 -17.04 14.47 10.43
C GLY A 201 -16.68 13.34 11.41
N LEU A 202 -15.75 12.46 11.04
CA LEU A 202 -15.29 11.35 11.87
C LEU A 202 -14.14 11.80 12.79
N ASN A 203 -14.05 11.20 13.97
CA ASN A 203 -12.92 11.43 14.87
C ASN A 203 -11.72 10.56 14.45
N PRO A 204 -10.58 11.14 14.05
CA PRO A 204 -9.41 10.36 13.60
C PRO A 204 -8.81 9.48 14.71
N ARG A 205 -9.04 9.80 15.99
CA ARG A 205 -8.60 8.97 17.15
C ARG A 205 -9.43 7.70 17.33
N GLN A 206 -10.63 7.67 16.77
CA GLN A 206 -11.59 6.55 16.87
C GLN A 206 -11.90 5.94 15.49
N THR A 207 -11.19 6.37 14.46
CA THR A 207 -11.31 5.82 13.11
C THR A 207 -10.08 4.96 12.87
N TYR A 208 -10.25 3.66 13.04
CA TYR A 208 -9.19 2.67 12.89
C TYR A 208 -9.23 2.06 11.50
N VAL A 209 -8.09 1.98 10.85
CA VAL A 209 -7.91 1.49 9.50
C VAL A 209 -7.07 0.22 9.53
N TRP A 210 -7.59 -0.85 8.94
CA TRP A 210 -6.86 -2.07 8.68
C TRP A 210 -6.18 -1.98 7.31
N THR A 211 -4.88 -2.22 7.23
CA THR A 211 -4.12 -2.32 5.97
C THR A 211 -3.08 -3.42 6.07
N CYS A 212 -2.84 -4.14 4.98
CA CYS A 212 -1.92 -5.27 4.97
C CYS A 212 -0.49 -4.87 5.39
N SER A 213 -0.02 -3.68 5.01
CA SER A 213 1.34 -3.20 5.32
C SER A 213 1.60 -2.96 6.81
N LEU A 214 0.56 -2.79 7.63
CA LEU A 214 0.72 -2.48 9.06
C LEU A 214 0.04 -3.52 9.98
N CYS A 215 -0.99 -4.19 9.48
CA CYS A 215 -1.82 -5.09 10.27
C CYS A 215 -1.50 -6.57 10.04
N VAL A 216 -0.65 -6.89 9.07
CA VAL A 216 -0.09 -8.24 8.85
C VAL A 216 1.35 -8.27 9.33
N ASN A 217 1.76 -9.42 9.87
CA ASN A 217 3.13 -9.63 10.33
C ASN A 217 4.09 -9.75 9.15
N LEU A 218 4.79 -8.66 8.82
CA LEU A 218 5.72 -8.60 7.68
C LEU A 218 7.08 -9.28 7.91
N HIS A 219 7.37 -9.74 9.14
CA HIS A 219 8.58 -10.50 9.47
C HIS A 219 8.54 -11.92 8.97
N ARG A 220 7.34 -12.44 8.80
CA ARG A 220 7.11 -13.82 8.38
C ARG A 220 6.73 -13.82 6.92
N CYS A 221 7.04 -14.93 6.26
CA CYS A 221 6.86 -15.08 4.82
C CYS A 221 5.49 -14.49 4.42
N PRO A 222 5.46 -13.47 3.55
CA PRO A 222 4.20 -12.85 3.20
C PRO A 222 3.26 -13.94 2.66
N PRO A 223 1.98 -13.96 3.07
CA PRO A 223 1.03 -14.92 2.54
C PRO A 223 1.05 -14.87 1.02
N GLN A 224 0.93 -16.03 0.38
CA GLN A 224 0.83 -16.12 -1.07
C GLN A 224 -0.34 -15.26 -1.54
N LEU A 225 -0.30 -14.79 -2.79
CA LEU A 225 -1.33 -13.87 -3.28
C LEU A 225 -2.77 -14.41 -3.12
N PRO A 226 -3.08 -15.70 -3.37
CA PRO A 226 -4.40 -16.25 -3.14
C PRO A 226 -4.85 -16.14 -1.67
N GLU A 227 -3.95 -16.38 -0.71
CA GLU A 227 -4.23 -16.24 0.71
C GLU A 227 -4.50 -14.78 1.07
N ARG A 228 -3.72 -13.83 0.52
CA ARG A 228 -3.96 -12.39 0.71
C ARG A 228 -5.34 -11.97 0.21
N VAL A 229 -5.77 -12.44 -0.95
CA VAL A 229 -7.10 -12.10 -1.50
C VAL A 229 -8.22 -12.77 -0.68
N ALA A 230 -8.00 -14.00 -0.19
CA ALA A 230 -8.95 -14.69 0.68
C ALA A 230 -9.10 -13.95 2.03
N ASP A 231 -7.98 -13.53 2.61
CA ASP A 231 -7.93 -12.69 3.80
C ASP A 231 -8.64 -11.36 3.56
N PHE A 232 -8.41 -10.72 2.41
CA PHE A 232 -9.10 -9.47 2.08
C PHE A 232 -10.61 -9.65 2.05
N LYS A 233 -11.11 -10.71 1.38
CA LYS A 233 -12.54 -11.02 1.34
C LYS A 233 -13.10 -11.24 2.75
N ARG A 234 -12.36 -11.94 3.61
CA ARG A 234 -12.73 -12.18 5.01
C ARG A 234 -12.79 -10.87 5.79
N TYR A 235 -11.77 -10.03 5.70
CA TYR A 235 -11.70 -8.78 6.47
C TYR A 235 -12.67 -7.72 5.93
N GLY A 236 -12.78 -7.57 4.62
CA GLY A 236 -13.73 -6.64 3.98
C GLY A 236 -15.18 -6.97 4.33
N SER A 237 -15.56 -8.24 4.37
CA SER A 237 -16.91 -8.65 4.80
C SER A 237 -17.17 -8.48 6.30
N GLN A 238 -16.15 -8.61 7.16
CA GLN A 238 -16.29 -8.43 8.61
C GLN A 238 -16.27 -6.95 9.03
N ILE A 239 -15.44 -6.12 8.39
CA ILE A 239 -15.35 -4.68 8.66
C ILE A 239 -16.51 -3.93 7.98
N GLY A 240 -16.89 -4.35 6.77
CA GLY A 240 -18.04 -3.79 6.04
C GLY A 240 -17.81 -2.41 5.42
N LYS A 241 -16.61 -1.81 5.57
CA LYS A 241 -16.25 -0.53 4.97
C LYS A 241 -14.84 -0.60 4.40
N VAL A 242 -14.71 -0.31 3.10
CA VAL A 242 -13.44 -0.33 2.38
C VAL A 242 -13.16 1.06 1.80
N LEU A 243 -11.99 1.58 2.12
CA LEU A 243 -11.38 2.78 1.53
C LEU A 243 -10.40 2.32 0.47
N VAL A 244 -10.45 2.90 -0.73
CA VAL A 244 -9.49 2.61 -1.80
C VAL A 244 -8.82 3.88 -2.25
N ILE A 245 -7.49 3.93 -2.25
CA ILE A 245 -6.74 5.08 -2.73
C ILE A 245 -6.44 4.93 -4.22
N LEU A 246 -6.80 5.96 -4.99
CA LEU A 246 -6.58 6.00 -6.44
C LEU A 246 -5.58 7.11 -6.79
N MET A 247 -4.31 6.75 -6.90
CA MET A 247 -3.24 7.66 -7.31
C MET A 247 -2.23 7.03 -8.26
N PRO A 248 -1.71 7.78 -9.25
CA PRO A 248 -2.27 9.03 -9.76
C PRO A 248 -3.63 8.80 -10.44
N TRP A 249 -4.51 9.79 -10.51
CA TRP A 249 -5.87 9.59 -11.05
C TRP A 249 -5.93 9.22 -12.54
N HIS A 250 -4.93 9.59 -13.35
CA HIS A 250 -4.89 9.27 -14.78
C HIS A 250 -4.36 7.87 -15.08
N TYR A 251 -3.66 7.27 -14.12
CA TYR A 251 -3.16 5.91 -14.19
C TYR A 251 -2.88 5.39 -12.78
N PRO A 252 -3.92 5.01 -12.02
CA PRO A 252 -3.73 4.70 -10.61
C PRO A 252 -2.78 3.52 -10.45
N GLY A 253 -1.71 3.69 -9.68
CA GLY A 253 -0.74 2.64 -9.38
C GLY A 253 -1.38 1.44 -8.68
N SER A 254 -2.49 1.66 -7.96
CA SER A 254 -3.34 0.59 -7.42
C SER A 254 -3.98 -0.28 -8.51
N LEU A 255 -4.21 0.25 -9.72
CA LEU A 255 -4.63 -0.55 -10.87
C LEU A 255 -3.46 -1.26 -11.58
N GLY A 256 -2.21 -0.91 -11.25
CA GLY A 256 -1.02 -1.62 -11.73
C GLY A 256 -0.56 -2.78 -10.83
N SER A 257 -1.11 -2.87 -9.62
CA SER A 257 -0.77 -3.89 -8.62
C SER A 257 -1.86 -4.96 -8.57
N LEU A 258 -1.53 -6.19 -8.93
CA LEU A 258 -2.48 -7.31 -8.90
C LEU A 258 -3.17 -7.50 -7.53
N PRO A 259 -2.47 -7.43 -6.37
CA PRO A 259 -3.13 -7.43 -5.06
C PRO A 259 -4.20 -6.34 -4.95
N SER A 260 -3.84 -5.07 -5.17
CA SER A 260 -4.75 -3.93 -5.01
C SER A 260 -5.94 -3.98 -5.98
N LEU A 261 -5.74 -4.49 -7.21
CA LEU A 261 -6.83 -4.77 -8.16
C LEU A 261 -7.81 -5.82 -7.64
N CYS A 262 -7.29 -6.93 -7.14
CA CYS A 262 -8.10 -8.01 -6.55
C CYS A 262 -8.90 -7.52 -5.35
N GLU A 263 -8.28 -6.70 -4.49
CA GLU A 263 -8.92 -6.05 -3.34
C GLU A 263 -10.08 -5.13 -3.77
N LEU A 264 -9.83 -4.24 -4.75
CA LEU A 264 -10.85 -3.35 -5.31
C LEU A 264 -12.02 -4.14 -5.91
N TRP A 265 -11.73 -5.17 -6.73
CA TRP A 265 -12.76 -6.03 -7.30
C TRP A 265 -13.63 -6.67 -6.23
N GLN A 266 -13.02 -7.25 -5.19
CA GLN A 266 -13.77 -7.91 -4.12
C GLN A 266 -14.61 -6.92 -3.34
N ALA A 267 -14.08 -5.74 -3.04
CA ALA A 267 -14.82 -4.67 -2.37
C ALA A 267 -16.06 -4.26 -3.18
N LEU A 268 -15.86 -4.02 -4.48
CA LEU A 268 -16.92 -3.65 -5.42
C LEU A 268 -17.99 -4.74 -5.56
N ARG A 269 -17.58 -6.01 -5.62
CA ARG A 269 -18.50 -7.16 -5.69
C ARG A 269 -19.30 -7.31 -4.39
N LEU A 270 -18.67 -7.12 -3.23
CA LEU A 270 -19.36 -7.16 -1.94
C LEU A 270 -20.40 -6.04 -1.83
N ALA A 271 -20.11 -4.85 -2.37
CA ALA A 271 -21.06 -3.75 -2.46
C ALA A 271 -22.28 -4.10 -3.34
N ASP A 272 -22.04 -4.64 -4.54
CA ASP A 272 -23.10 -4.98 -5.51
C ASP A 272 -24.09 -6.02 -4.96
N SER A 273 -23.58 -7.04 -4.26
CA SER A 273 -24.40 -8.13 -3.69
C SER A 273 -25.50 -7.65 -2.75
N SER A 274 -25.32 -6.49 -2.11
CA SER A 274 -26.29 -5.90 -1.18
C SER A 274 -27.53 -5.31 -1.86
N THR A 275 -27.48 -5.02 -3.15
CA THR A 275 -28.55 -4.32 -3.88
C THR A 275 -29.65 -5.26 -4.41
N THR A 276 -29.45 -6.57 -4.32
CA THR A 276 -30.31 -7.57 -4.99
C THR A 276 -31.60 -7.95 -4.25
N SER A 277 -32.04 -7.20 -3.23
CA SER A 277 -33.39 -7.38 -2.68
C SER A 277 -34.42 -6.60 -3.51
N PRO A 278 -35.30 -7.26 -4.29
CA PRO A 278 -36.26 -6.60 -5.14
C PRO A 278 -37.49 -6.24 -4.31
N LYS A 279 -37.39 -5.20 -3.48
CA LYS A 279 -38.57 -4.56 -2.88
C LYS A 279 -38.58 -3.11 -3.30
N GLY A 280 -39.56 -2.78 -4.16
CA GLY A 280 -39.64 -1.54 -4.92
C GLY A 280 -39.28 -0.29 -4.12
N LEU A 281 -38.27 0.43 -4.61
CA LEU A 281 -37.85 1.72 -4.09
C LEU A 281 -38.01 2.76 -5.19
N SER A 282 -38.92 3.70 -4.93
CA SER A 282 -39.00 4.99 -5.60
C SER A 282 -37.69 5.77 -5.35
N PRO A 283 -37.17 6.51 -6.35
CA PRO A 283 -35.97 7.32 -6.16
C PRO A 283 -36.29 8.51 -5.24
N SER A 284 -35.88 8.42 -3.97
CA SER A 284 -35.99 9.54 -3.04
C SER A 284 -34.80 10.50 -3.23
N ARG A 285 -35.13 11.80 -3.30
CA ARG A 285 -34.27 12.96 -3.65
C ARG A 285 -33.27 13.40 -2.56
N GLY A 286 -32.67 12.50 -1.80
CA GLY A 286 -31.64 12.85 -0.83
C GLY A 286 -30.25 12.91 -1.47
N ARG A 287 -29.47 13.98 -1.21
CA ARG A 287 -28.06 14.12 -1.65
C ARG A 287 -27.29 12.81 -1.41
N ARG A 288 -27.01 12.09 -2.49
CA ARG A 288 -26.24 10.84 -2.46
C ARG A 288 -24.77 11.19 -2.43
N ASN A 289 -24.14 11.09 -1.26
CA ASN A 289 -22.75 10.65 -1.25
C ASN A 289 -22.74 9.28 -1.95
N LEU A 290 -21.78 9.02 -2.84
CA LEU A 290 -21.59 7.73 -3.53
C LEU A 290 -21.15 6.61 -2.56
N ALA A 291 -21.76 6.54 -1.37
CA ALA A 291 -21.74 5.34 -0.56
C ALA A 291 -22.65 4.33 -1.26
N TRP A 292 -22.08 3.24 -1.77
CA TRP A 292 -22.80 2.17 -2.46
C TRP A 292 -23.73 1.33 -1.55
N ALA A 293 -24.05 1.79 -0.34
CA ALA A 293 -24.90 1.07 0.61
C ALA A 293 -25.79 2.03 1.42
N ASP A 294 -27.06 1.64 1.56
CA ASP A 294 -28.03 2.22 2.49
C ASP A 294 -27.71 1.72 3.91
N PRO A 295 -27.59 2.57 4.96
CA PRO A 295 -27.24 2.15 6.33
C PRO A 295 -28.25 1.23 7.04
N GLY A 296 -29.30 0.77 6.37
CA GLY A 296 -30.38 -0.05 6.94
C GLY A 296 -30.27 -1.56 6.69
N GLY A 297 -29.45 -2.28 7.46
CA GLY A 297 -29.76 -3.66 7.86
C GLY A 297 -29.33 -4.84 6.98
N CYS A 298 -28.52 -4.64 5.95
CA CYS A 298 -27.90 -5.73 5.17
C CYS A 298 -26.38 -5.68 5.31
N ASN A 299 -25.69 -6.83 5.35
CA ASN A 299 -24.22 -6.97 5.40
C ASN A 299 -23.54 -6.53 4.07
N GLY A 300 -23.91 -5.36 3.53
CA GLY A 300 -23.26 -4.77 2.37
C GLY A 300 -21.93 -4.13 2.75
N CYS A 301 -20.95 -4.20 1.86
CA CYS A 301 -19.69 -3.49 2.02
C CYS A 301 -19.83 -2.07 1.44
N GLU A 302 -19.63 -1.03 2.24
CA GLU A 302 -19.51 0.35 1.76
C GLU A 302 -18.11 0.53 1.15
N VAL A 303 -18.03 0.88 -0.14
CA VAL A 303 -16.75 1.20 -0.80
C VAL A 303 -16.67 2.70 -1.01
N THR A 304 -15.60 3.32 -0.51
CA THR A 304 -15.27 4.73 -0.74
C THR A 304 -13.94 4.82 -1.45
N LEU A 305 -13.94 5.43 -2.63
CA LEU A 305 -12.73 5.71 -3.40
C LEU A 305 -12.22 7.12 -3.00
N LEU A 306 -10.95 7.20 -2.61
CA LEU A 306 -10.30 8.41 -2.11
C LEU A 306 -9.32 8.97 -3.15
N LEU A 307 -9.35 10.28 -3.31
CA LEU A 307 -8.35 11.05 -4.05
C LEU A 307 -7.54 11.89 -3.05
N PRO A 308 -6.25 11.62 -2.84
CA PRO A 308 -5.43 12.37 -1.89
C PRO A 308 -5.34 13.87 -2.21
N PRO A 309 -5.13 14.74 -1.20
CA PRO A 309 -5.20 16.19 -1.37
C PRO A 309 -4.32 16.74 -2.49
N ARG A 310 -3.09 16.25 -2.63
CA ARG A 310 -2.17 16.69 -3.69
C ARG A 310 -2.61 16.19 -5.05
N ALA A 311 -3.07 14.96 -5.16
CA ALA A 311 -3.64 14.44 -6.41
C ALA A 311 -4.91 15.20 -6.82
N ALA A 312 -5.74 15.61 -5.85
CA ALA A 312 -6.88 16.47 -6.08
C ALA A 312 -6.46 17.87 -6.53
N GLN A 313 -5.37 18.42 -5.97
CA GLN A 313 -4.78 19.67 -6.45
C GLN A 313 -4.26 19.55 -7.87
N MET A 314 -3.46 18.52 -8.17
CA MET A 314 -2.97 18.26 -9.53
C MET A 314 -4.11 18.09 -10.52
N LEU A 315 -5.19 17.40 -10.11
CA LEU A 315 -6.39 17.29 -10.93
C LEU A 315 -7.00 18.67 -11.24
N ARG A 316 -7.12 19.56 -10.24
CA ARG A 316 -7.64 20.92 -10.45
C ARG A 316 -6.73 21.75 -11.37
N GLU A 317 -5.42 21.64 -11.19
CA GLU A 317 -4.43 22.31 -12.06
C GLU A 317 -4.57 21.81 -13.50
N ASP A 318 -4.59 20.49 -13.69
CA ASP A 318 -4.74 19.87 -15.01
C ASP A 318 -6.08 20.23 -15.68
N LEU A 319 -7.18 20.30 -14.91
CA LEU A 319 -8.48 20.78 -15.40
C LEU A 319 -8.43 22.25 -15.82
N ALA A 320 -7.69 23.09 -15.09
CA ALA A 320 -7.52 24.50 -15.45
C ALA A 320 -6.71 24.68 -16.74
N TYR A 321 -5.80 23.75 -17.07
CA TYR A 321 -5.02 23.78 -18.31
C TYR A 321 -5.76 23.21 -19.53
N GLY A 322 -6.90 22.54 -19.36
CA GLY A 322 -7.82 22.21 -20.46
C GLY A 322 -8.60 20.89 -20.33
N GLU A 323 -9.56 20.70 -21.23
CA GLU A 323 -10.50 19.55 -21.30
C GLU A 323 -9.79 18.19 -21.43
N ASP A 324 -8.60 18.17 -22.04
CA ASP A 324 -7.89 16.93 -22.32
C ASP A 324 -7.51 16.15 -21.06
N ALA A 325 -7.35 16.82 -19.91
CA ALA A 325 -7.03 16.15 -18.64
C ALA A 325 -8.14 15.20 -18.20
N ALA A 326 -9.39 15.67 -18.15
CA ALA A 326 -10.54 14.86 -17.78
C ALA A 326 -10.74 13.69 -18.76
N ILE A 327 -10.58 13.95 -20.06
CA ILE A 327 -10.72 12.91 -21.09
C ILE A 327 -9.61 11.87 -20.99
N ARG A 328 -8.36 12.29 -20.76
CA ARG A 328 -7.24 11.38 -20.53
C ARG A 328 -7.48 10.52 -19.28
N ALA A 329 -7.96 11.12 -18.19
CA ALA A 329 -8.37 10.41 -16.98
C ALA A 329 -9.36 9.30 -17.32
N TRP A 330 -10.45 9.68 -17.98
CA TRP A 330 -11.56 8.81 -18.32
C TRP A 330 -11.13 7.63 -19.19
N ARG A 331 -10.26 7.88 -20.18
CA ARG A 331 -9.71 6.85 -21.07
C ARG A 331 -8.70 5.96 -20.37
N GLY A 332 -7.89 6.50 -19.46
CA GLY A 332 -7.00 5.70 -18.60
C GLY A 332 -7.80 4.68 -17.78
N LEU A 333 -9.05 5.02 -17.47
CA LEU A 333 -10.02 4.15 -16.83
C LEU A 333 -10.76 3.19 -17.79
N GLN A 334 -10.36 3.00 -19.06
CA GLN A 334 -10.99 2.03 -19.99
C GLN A 334 -10.17 0.74 -20.20
N GLY A 335 -9.30 0.38 -19.26
CA GLY A 335 -8.36 -0.73 -19.41
C GLY A 335 -8.91 -2.10 -19.01
N SER A 336 -8.31 -3.15 -19.56
CA SER A 336 -8.49 -4.55 -19.17
C SER A 336 -7.59 -4.92 -17.99
N TRP A 337 -7.61 -4.15 -16.90
CA TRP A 337 -6.57 -4.24 -15.86
C TRP A 337 -6.52 -5.61 -15.19
N LEU A 338 -7.67 -6.19 -14.86
CA LEU A 338 -7.72 -7.47 -14.17
C LEU A 338 -7.27 -8.58 -15.11
N GLN A 339 -7.73 -8.55 -16.37
CA GLN A 339 -7.27 -9.48 -17.39
C GLN A 339 -5.76 -9.37 -17.63
N ASP A 340 -5.23 -8.17 -17.81
CA ASP A 340 -3.80 -7.95 -18.10
C ASP A 340 -2.94 -8.36 -16.90
N ALA A 341 -3.33 -8.00 -15.68
CA ALA A 341 -2.60 -8.32 -14.46
C ALA A 341 -2.63 -9.83 -14.13
N ILE A 342 -3.75 -10.51 -14.37
CA ILE A 342 -3.87 -11.95 -14.10
C ILE A 342 -3.16 -12.79 -15.17
N THR A 343 -3.21 -12.38 -16.44
CA THR A 343 -2.65 -13.17 -17.55
C THR A 343 -1.13 -13.34 -17.45
N VAL A 344 -0.45 -12.40 -16.79
CA VAL A 344 1.01 -12.45 -16.58
C VAL A 344 1.42 -13.18 -15.29
N HIS A 345 0.46 -13.61 -14.45
CA HIS A 345 0.76 -14.19 -13.14
C HIS A 345 0.75 -15.73 -13.18
N GLU A 346 1.78 -16.37 -12.60
CA GLU A 346 1.95 -17.83 -12.61
C GLU A 346 0.80 -18.57 -11.89
N GLU A 347 0.18 -17.91 -10.90
CA GLU A 347 -0.91 -18.46 -10.08
C GLU A 347 -2.32 -18.08 -10.60
N GLN A 348 -2.51 -17.97 -11.91
CA GLN A 348 -3.79 -17.56 -12.51
C GLN A 348 -5.00 -18.38 -12.02
N ALA A 349 -4.89 -19.71 -11.98
CA ALA A 349 -6.02 -20.57 -11.65
C ALA A 349 -6.52 -20.40 -10.19
N PRO A 350 -5.66 -20.45 -9.15
CA PRO A 350 -6.06 -20.14 -7.79
C PRO A 350 -6.68 -18.74 -7.63
N LEU A 351 -6.15 -17.74 -8.33
CA LEU A 351 -6.67 -16.36 -8.26
C LEU A 351 -8.08 -16.27 -8.85
N LEU A 352 -8.33 -16.90 -10.00
CA LEU A 352 -9.66 -16.93 -10.62
C LEU A 352 -10.70 -17.59 -9.71
N GLU A 353 -10.31 -18.63 -8.98
CA GLU A 353 -11.17 -19.30 -8.00
C GLU A 353 -11.49 -18.37 -6.82
N VAL A 354 -10.48 -17.74 -6.21
CA VAL A 354 -10.66 -16.86 -5.05
C VAL A 354 -11.47 -15.59 -5.39
N LEU A 355 -11.24 -15.01 -6.57
CA LEU A 355 -12.00 -13.85 -7.05
C LEU A 355 -13.45 -14.20 -7.37
N GLY A 356 -13.77 -15.48 -7.50
CA GLY A 356 -15.09 -16.01 -7.85
C GLY A 356 -15.66 -15.41 -9.13
N CYS A 357 -14.79 -14.96 -10.05
CA CYS A 357 -15.16 -14.44 -11.35
C CYS A 357 -15.58 -15.54 -12.33
N GLY A 358 -15.38 -16.81 -11.98
CA GLY A 358 -15.35 -17.89 -12.97
C GLY A 358 -14.37 -17.53 -14.09
N LEU A 359 -14.67 -17.97 -15.32
CA LEU A 359 -13.86 -17.67 -16.51
C LEU A 359 -14.17 -16.30 -17.16
N ASN A 360 -14.95 -15.41 -16.53
CA ASN A 360 -15.39 -14.16 -17.17
C ASN A 360 -14.74 -12.89 -16.58
N LEU A 361 -13.41 -12.81 -16.70
CA LEU A 361 -12.63 -11.61 -16.34
C LEU A 361 -13.13 -10.35 -17.06
N PHE A 362 -13.58 -10.49 -18.30
CA PHE A 362 -14.12 -9.39 -19.09
C PHE A 362 -15.30 -8.70 -18.39
N LYS A 363 -16.25 -9.46 -17.83
CA LYS A 363 -17.37 -8.87 -17.06
C LYS A 363 -16.88 -8.14 -15.80
N ALA A 364 -15.87 -8.68 -15.12
CA ALA A 364 -15.29 -8.03 -13.96
C ALA A 364 -14.61 -6.70 -14.33
N ASP A 365 -13.82 -6.69 -15.40
CA ASP A 365 -13.18 -5.48 -15.94
C ASP A 365 -14.20 -4.43 -16.35
N CYS A 366 -15.27 -4.80 -17.08
CA CYS A 366 -16.34 -3.87 -17.44
C CYS A 366 -17.03 -3.27 -16.20
N PHE A 367 -17.27 -4.08 -15.16
CA PHE A 367 -17.89 -3.62 -13.93
C PHE A 367 -16.99 -2.64 -13.16
N MET A 368 -15.72 -3.00 -12.97
CA MET A 368 -14.72 -2.13 -12.34
C MET A 368 -14.56 -0.82 -13.11
N THR A 369 -14.48 -0.91 -14.44
CA THR A 369 -14.37 0.24 -15.35
C THR A 369 -15.50 1.21 -15.11
N ARG A 370 -16.74 0.72 -15.12
CA ARG A 370 -17.92 1.55 -14.89
C ARG A 370 -17.92 2.19 -13.51
N ALA A 371 -17.55 1.44 -12.47
CA ALA A 371 -17.50 1.96 -11.09
C ALA A 371 -16.45 3.06 -10.94
N LEU A 372 -15.24 2.86 -11.49
CA LEU A 372 -14.15 3.84 -11.46
C LEU A 372 -14.50 5.08 -12.28
N GLN A 373 -15.07 4.92 -13.46
CA GLN A 373 -15.54 6.03 -14.30
C GLN A 373 -16.62 6.85 -13.60
N GLN A 374 -17.58 6.20 -12.94
CA GLN A 374 -18.63 6.88 -12.20
C GLN A 374 -18.06 7.72 -11.06
N TRP A 375 -17.11 7.15 -10.31
CA TRP A 375 -16.40 7.89 -9.27
C TRP A 375 -15.61 9.07 -9.82
N LEU A 376 -14.87 8.88 -10.92
CA LEU A 376 -14.10 9.93 -11.54
C LEU A 376 -15.02 11.07 -11.97
N ALA A 377 -16.15 10.78 -12.62
CA ALA A 377 -17.11 11.78 -13.05
C ALA A 377 -17.65 12.63 -11.90
N VAL A 378 -18.01 12.00 -10.77
CA VAL A 378 -18.46 12.73 -9.57
C VAL A 378 -17.34 13.51 -8.90
N THR A 379 -16.12 12.97 -8.91
CA THR A 379 -14.96 13.68 -8.36
C THR A 379 -14.64 14.92 -9.18
N LEU A 380 -14.63 14.80 -10.51
CA LEU A 380 -14.48 15.91 -11.45
C LEU A 380 -15.55 16.97 -11.25
N GLU A 381 -16.80 16.55 -11.04
CA GLU A 381 -17.92 17.45 -10.75
C GLU A 381 -17.70 18.25 -9.45
N LYS A 382 -17.31 17.58 -8.36
CA LYS A 382 -16.99 18.23 -7.07
C LYS A 382 -15.86 19.25 -7.24
N GLN A 383 -14.79 18.87 -7.96
CA GLN A 383 -13.66 19.78 -8.22
C GLN A 383 -14.08 20.98 -9.08
N LEU A 384 -14.88 20.77 -10.12
CA LEU A 384 -15.39 21.83 -10.99
C LEU A 384 -16.22 22.84 -10.21
N ARG A 385 -17.10 22.38 -9.31
CA ARG A 385 -17.86 23.27 -8.41
C ARG A 385 -16.97 24.08 -7.48
N LEU A 386 -15.93 23.47 -6.90
CA LEU A 386 -14.97 24.17 -6.05
C LEU A 386 -14.21 25.25 -6.84
N MET A 387 -13.79 24.94 -8.06
CA MET A 387 -13.12 25.90 -8.95
C MET A 387 -14.03 27.08 -9.31
N LEU A 388 -15.32 26.83 -9.55
CA LEU A 388 -16.32 27.89 -9.75
C LEU A 388 -16.47 28.79 -8.52
N THR A 389 -16.62 28.21 -7.33
CA THR A 389 -16.77 29.00 -6.09
C THR A 389 -15.56 29.90 -5.83
N ASN A 390 -14.37 29.46 -6.26
CA ASN A 390 -13.12 30.19 -6.11
C ASN A 390 -12.82 31.15 -7.28
N SER A 391 -13.74 31.28 -8.25
CA SER A 391 -13.54 32.07 -9.48
C SER A 391 -12.26 31.71 -10.25
N ALA A 392 -11.83 30.44 -10.18
CA ALA A 392 -10.56 29.99 -10.76
C ALA A 392 -10.65 29.69 -12.27
N LEU A 393 -11.87 29.65 -12.83
CA LEU A 393 -12.12 29.29 -14.24
C LEU A 393 -12.61 30.49 -15.04
N LYS A 394 -12.08 30.66 -16.26
CA LYS A 394 -12.68 31.57 -17.23
C LYS A 394 -13.99 30.98 -17.78
N ALA A 395 -14.88 31.83 -18.26
CA ALA A 395 -16.21 31.40 -18.72
C ALA A 395 -16.16 30.43 -19.91
N ASP A 396 -15.20 30.61 -20.82
CA ASP A 396 -14.97 29.76 -22.00
C ASP A 396 -14.35 28.41 -21.64
N GLU A 397 -13.42 28.39 -20.68
CA GLU A 397 -12.83 27.18 -20.12
C GLU A 397 -13.86 26.37 -19.33
N ALA A 398 -14.67 27.06 -18.51
CA ALA A 398 -15.74 26.44 -17.76
C ALA A 398 -16.71 25.71 -18.70
N ASP A 399 -17.24 26.37 -19.73
CA ASP A 399 -18.23 25.78 -20.64
C ASP A 399 -17.77 24.43 -21.23
N ARG A 400 -16.50 24.30 -21.62
CA ARG A 400 -15.95 23.04 -22.14
C ARG A 400 -15.82 21.96 -21.06
N LEU A 401 -15.40 22.32 -19.85
CA LEU A 401 -15.32 21.37 -18.73
C LEU A 401 -16.72 20.89 -18.30
N PHE A 402 -17.69 21.80 -18.27
CA PHE A 402 -19.10 21.47 -18.02
C PHE A 402 -19.63 20.48 -19.06
N ASP A 403 -19.33 20.69 -20.34
CA ASP A 403 -19.66 19.77 -21.43
C ASP A 403 -19.08 18.37 -21.20
N ALA A 404 -17.77 18.31 -20.97
CA ALA A 404 -17.04 17.05 -20.83
C ALA A 404 -17.45 16.27 -19.59
N VAL A 405 -17.50 16.91 -18.42
CA VAL A 405 -17.89 16.26 -17.16
C VAL A 405 -19.37 15.90 -17.15
N GLY A 406 -20.23 16.77 -17.73
CA GLY A 406 -21.64 16.48 -17.90
C GLY A 406 -21.89 15.23 -18.75
N TRP A 407 -21.14 15.06 -19.84
CA TRP A 407 -21.16 13.84 -20.64
C TRP A 407 -20.69 12.61 -19.84
N MET A 408 -19.58 12.69 -19.10
CA MET A 408 -19.08 11.58 -18.27
C MET A 408 -20.09 11.11 -17.22
N LEU A 409 -20.76 12.06 -16.55
CA LEU A 409 -21.84 11.77 -15.61
C LEU A 409 -23.02 11.07 -16.32
N TRP A 410 -23.34 11.49 -17.53
CA TRP A 410 -24.41 10.87 -18.31
C TRP A 410 -24.08 9.42 -18.68
N GLU A 411 -22.88 9.17 -19.22
CA GLU A 411 -22.42 7.82 -19.61
C GLU A 411 -22.40 6.84 -18.44
N THR A 412 -22.09 7.32 -17.25
CA THR A 412 -22.11 6.48 -16.03
C THR A 412 -23.51 6.26 -15.46
N GLY A 413 -24.53 6.89 -16.04
CA GLY A 413 -25.93 6.76 -15.63
C GLY A 413 -26.37 7.77 -14.56
N LEU A 414 -25.52 8.74 -14.19
CA LEU A 414 -25.82 9.80 -13.24
C LEU A 414 -26.54 10.98 -13.93
N ARG A 415 -27.67 10.68 -14.57
CA ARG A 415 -28.39 11.62 -15.45
C ARG A 415 -28.86 12.90 -14.75
N GLU A 416 -29.29 12.80 -13.48
CA GLU A 416 -29.72 13.97 -12.69
C GLU A 416 -28.56 14.94 -12.47
N LEU A 417 -27.41 14.42 -11.98
CA LEU A 417 -26.22 15.23 -11.73
C LEU A 417 -25.64 15.80 -13.04
N ALA A 418 -25.65 15.02 -14.12
CA ALA A 418 -25.29 15.49 -15.45
C ALA A 418 -26.16 16.68 -15.90
N GLY A 419 -27.48 16.60 -15.69
CA GLY A 419 -28.42 17.67 -16.02
C GLY A 419 -28.18 18.93 -15.21
N GLU A 420 -28.02 18.82 -13.90
CA GLU A 420 -27.68 19.94 -13.01
C GLU A 420 -26.37 20.61 -13.44
N LEU A 421 -25.35 19.81 -13.75
CA LEU A 421 -24.05 20.32 -14.15
C LEU A 421 -24.14 21.06 -15.50
N LEU A 422 -24.73 20.45 -16.52
CA LEU A 422 -24.90 21.08 -17.83
C LEU A 422 -25.75 22.36 -17.76
N GLN A 423 -26.73 22.41 -16.85
CA GLN A 423 -27.50 23.62 -16.58
C GLN A 423 -26.63 24.75 -16.03
N ASP A 424 -25.77 24.45 -15.05
CA ASP A 424 -24.83 25.43 -14.48
C ASP A 424 -23.87 25.95 -15.56
N GLY A 425 -23.35 25.06 -16.42
CA GLY A 425 -22.52 25.42 -17.57
C GLY A 425 -23.23 26.35 -18.55
N LEU A 426 -24.47 26.03 -18.93
CA LEU A 426 -25.29 26.87 -19.80
C LEU A 426 -25.55 28.24 -19.17
N GLN A 427 -25.84 28.28 -17.86
CA GLN A 427 -26.07 29.56 -17.17
C GLN A 427 -24.82 30.45 -17.21
N LEU A 428 -23.63 29.87 -17.02
CA LEU A 428 -22.36 30.60 -17.11
C LEU A 428 -22.09 31.10 -18.53
N ALA A 429 -22.33 30.26 -19.55
CA ALA A 429 -22.19 30.65 -20.94
C ALA A 429 -23.11 31.84 -21.28
N LEU A 430 -24.38 31.78 -20.87
CA LEU A 430 -25.35 32.87 -21.08
C LEU A 430 -24.95 34.15 -20.34
N GLN A 431 -24.39 34.06 -19.14
CA GLN A 431 -23.90 35.24 -18.40
C GLN A 431 -22.71 35.91 -19.09
N SER A 432 -21.85 35.13 -19.74
CA SER A 432 -20.73 35.63 -20.54
C SER A 432 -21.23 36.40 -21.78
N ILE A 433 -22.27 35.88 -22.43
CA ILE A 433 -22.87 36.46 -23.64
C ILE A 433 -23.70 37.72 -23.32
N PHE A 434 -24.45 37.70 -22.21
CA PHE A 434 -25.35 38.76 -21.80
C PHE A 434 -24.90 39.40 -20.48
N PRO A 435 -23.86 40.27 -20.49
CA PRO A 435 -23.42 40.96 -19.29
C PRO A 435 -24.56 41.77 -18.66
N ALA A 436 -24.51 41.96 -17.34
CA ALA A 436 -25.60 42.42 -16.46
C ALA A 436 -26.28 43.76 -16.81
N SER A 437 -25.82 44.49 -17.83
CA SER A 437 -26.55 45.64 -18.39
C SER A 437 -27.90 45.25 -19.01
N SER A 438 -28.16 43.96 -19.28
CA SER A 438 -29.45 43.42 -19.78
C SER A 438 -30.30 42.74 -18.68
N ASN A 439 -30.43 43.39 -17.52
CA ASN A 439 -31.00 42.83 -16.27
C ASN A 439 -32.40 42.16 -16.36
N ARG A 440 -33.24 42.48 -17.37
CA ARG A 440 -34.58 41.87 -17.49
C ARG A 440 -34.57 40.49 -18.17
N ALA A 441 -33.67 40.26 -19.13
CA ALA A 441 -33.63 39.00 -19.88
C ALA A 441 -32.99 37.87 -19.04
N ALA A 442 -31.92 38.20 -18.31
CA ALA A 442 -31.20 37.23 -17.48
C ALA A 442 -32.02 36.75 -16.27
N ALA A 443 -32.84 37.62 -15.66
CA ALA A 443 -33.72 37.23 -14.53
C ALA A 443 -34.90 36.35 -14.98
N ALA A 444 -35.44 36.59 -16.18
CA ALA A 444 -36.51 35.77 -16.75
C ALA A 444 -36.01 34.37 -17.15
N SER A 445 -34.83 34.26 -17.79
CA SER A 445 -34.27 32.96 -18.14
C SER A 445 -33.96 32.12 -16.90
N ARG A 446 -33.47 32.74 -15.82
CA ARG A 446 -33.15 32.03 -14.56
C ARG A 446 -34.37 31.39 -13.89
N LEU A 447 -35.54 32.03 -13.98
CA LEU A 447 -36.78 31.52 -13.39
C LEU A 447 -37.47 30.49 -14.29
N GLU A 448 -37.38 30.64 -15.61
CA GLU A 448 -37.94 29.70 -16.58
C GLU A 448 -37.14 28.39 -16.62
N VAL A 449 -35.80 28.47 -16.62
CA VAL A 449 -34.91 27.28 -16.63
C VAL A 449 -35.13 26.40 -15.39
N ASN A 450 -35.32 27.01 -14.22
CA ASN A 450 -35.59 26.27 -12.98
C ASN A 450 -36.99 25.64 -12.91
N LYS A 451 -37.97 26.15 -13.68
CA LYS A 451 -39.36 25.65 -13.65
C LYS A 451 -39.61 24.50 -14.63
N ALA A 452 -38.88 24.42 -15.74
CA ALA A 452 -39.11 23.44 -16.81
C ALA A 452 -38.59 22.02 -16.51
N MET A 453 -38.16 21.73 -15.28
CA MET A 453 -37.34 20.57 -14.92
C MET A 453 -38.10 19.27 -14.62
N THR A 454 -38.97 18.84 -15.53
CA THR A 454 -39.36 17.43 -15.67
C THR A 454 -39.35 16.97 -17.14
N ASN A 455 -38.26 16.30 -17.52
CA ASN A 455 -37.96 15.42 -18.67
C ASN A 455 -38.29 15.83 -20.13
N LEU A 456 -39.17 16.78 -20.42
CA LEU A 456 -39.43 17.22 -21.81
C LEU A 456 -39.51 18.75 -21.95
N GLU A 457 -39.96 19.44 -20.92
CA GLU A 457 -40.11 20.90 -20.93
C GLU A 457 -38.75 21.62 -20.92
N VAL A 458 -37.71 21.04 -20.30
CA VAL A 458 -36.31 21.57 -20.34
C VAL A 458 -35.83 21.70 -21.78
N PHE A 459 -36.14 20.70 -22.60
CA PHE A 459 -35.68 20.60 -23.97
C PHE A 459 -36.42 21.57 -24.90
N GLN A 460 -37.72 21.77 -24.66
CA GLN A 460 -38.52 22.77 -25.36
C GLN A 460 -38.11 24.20 -24.94
N LEU A 461 -37.87 24.41 -23.65
CA LEU A 461 -37.38 25.68 -23.15
C LEU A 461 -35.98 25.97 -23.69
N ALA A 462 -35.09 25.00 -23.71
CA ALA A 462 -33.78 25.11 -24.34
C ALA A 462 -33.92 25.51 -25.82
N GLY A 463 -34.81 24.85 -26.57
CA GLY A 463 -35.22 25.25 -27.93
C GLY A 463 -35.62 26.72 -28.04
N SER A 464 -36.53 27.18 -27.19
CA SER A 464 -36.99 28.58 -27.19
C SER A 464 -35.90 29.57 -26.75
N LEU A 465 -35.02 29.17 -25.82
CA LEU A 465 -33.86 29.94 -25.40
C LEU A 465 -32.83 29.99 -26.53
N PHE A 466 -32.70 28.95 -27.36
CA PHE A 466 -31.85 28.97 -28.57
C PHE A 466 -32.35 29.96 -29.61
N GLU A 467 -33.64 29.94 -29.90
CA GLU A 467 -34.27 30.90 -30.80
C GLU A 467 -34.06 32.35 -30.32
N ARG A 468 -34.07 32.55 -28.99
CA ARG A 468 -33.91 33.88 -28.37
C ARG A 468 -32.45 34.31 -28.16
N ALA A 469 -31.53 33.40 -27.88
CA ALA A 469 -30.13 33.70 -27.60
C ALA A 469 -29.33 34.04 -28.87
N GLY A 470 -29.89 33.76 -30.05
CA GLY A 470 -29.35 34.16 -31.34
C GLY A 470 -28.05 33.42 -31.70
N GLN A 471 -28.16 32.31 -32.45
CA GLN A 471 -27.05 31.61 -33.14
C GLN A 471 -25.74 31.36 -32.35
N GLN A 472 -25.76 31.42 -31.02
CA GLN A 472 -24.58 31.15 -30.20
C GLN A 472 -24.38 29.64 -30.12
N ASP A 473 -23.53 29.14 -31.00
CA ASP A 473 -23.11 27.75 -31.04
C ASP A 473 -22.10 27.53 -29.91
N THR A 474 -22.51 26.92 -28.78
CA THR A 474 -21.58 26.50 -27.70
C THR A 474 -21.56 24.98 -27.52
N PRO A 475 -20.46 24.38 -27.02
CA PRO A 475 -20.38 22.94 -26.77
C PRO A 475 -21.47 22.39 -25.83
N SER A 476 -21.71 23.02 -24.68
CA SER A 476 -22.75 22.58 -23.72
C SER A 476 -24.14 22.47 -24.35
N ILE A 477 -24.44 23.38 -25.27
CA ILE A 477 -25.67 23.39 -26.04
C ILE A 477 -25.76 22.16 -26.94
N ALA A 478 -24.67 21.76 -27.60
CA ALA A 478 -24.66 20.57 -28.41
C ALA A 478 -24.87 19.30 -27.58
N THR A 479 -24.29 19.18 -26.39
CA THR A 479 -24.56 18.04 -25.49
C THR A 479 -26.00 18.01 -25.05
N LEU A 480 -26.57 19.15 -24.66
CA LEU A 480 -27.99 19.22 -24.30
C LEU A 480 -28.90 18.77 -25.45
N LEU A 481 -28.65 19.23 -26.67
CA LEU A 481 -29.38 18.80 -27.87
C LEU A 481 -29.18 17.31 -28.18
N THR A 482 -28.01 16.75 -27.89
CA THR A 482 -27.76 15.31 -28.02
C THR A 482 -28.63 14.52 -27.06
N HIS A 483 -28.69 14.93 -25.78
CA HIS A 483 -29.55 14.30 -24.78
C HIS A 483 -31.04 14.45 -25.11
N MET A 484 -31.43 15.61 -25.68
CA MET A 484 -32.77 15.83 -26.21
C MET A 484 -33.09 14.82 -27.31
N GLY A 485 -32.14 14.57 -28.21
CA GLY A 485 -32.27 13.60 -29.28
C GLY A 485 -32.57 12.20 -28.75
N VAL A 486 -31.78 11.75 -27.77
CA VAL A 486 -31.99 10.45 -27.11
C VAL A 486 -33.36 10.38 -26.44
N ALA A 487 -33.72 11.38 -25.62
CA ALA A 487 -34.99 11.39 -24.91
C ALA A 487 -36.20 11.40 -25.85
N LYS A 488 -36.15 12.15 -26.95
CA LYS A 488 -37.19 12.14 -27.99
C LYS A 488 -37.27 10.79 -28.71
N GLY A 489 -36.13 10.18 -29.01
CA GLY A 489 -36.06 8.84 -29.60
C GLY A 489 -36.69 7.76 -28.71
N ASP A 490 -36.35 7.78 -27.41
CA ASP A 490 -36.95 6.89 -26.39
C ASP A 490 -38.46 7.09 -26.26
N ALA A 491 -38.94 8.33 -26.45
CA ALA A 491 -40.37 8.67 -26.48
C ALA A 491 -41.08 8.37 -27.81
N GLY A 492 -40.36 7.88 -28.83
CA GLY A 492 -40.88 7.57 -30.16
C GLY A 492 -40.96 8.75 -31.14
N ASP A 493 -40.53 9.96 -30.75
CA ASP A 493 -40.40 11.12 -31.63
C ASP A 493 -39.07 11.06 -32.41
N HIS A 494 -38.97 10.11 -33.33
CA HIS A 494 -37.76 9.89 -34.12
C HIS A 494 -37.38 11.09 -35.01
N GLN A 495 -38.37 11.85 -35.50
CA GLN A 495 -38.12 13.03 -36.32
C GLN A 495 -37.52 14.16 -35.47
N GLY A 496 -38.13 14.47 -34.33
CA GLY A 496 -37.59 15.47 -33.41
C GLY A 496 -36.24 15.06 -32.82
N ALA A 497 -35.99 13.76 -32.67
CA ALA A 497 -34.68 13.23 -32.30
C ALA A 497 -33.62 13.54 -33.37
N MET A 498 -33.93 13.25 -34.65
CA MET A 498 -33.03 13.51 -35.77
C MET A 498 -32.69 15.00 -35.92
N GLU A 499 -33.69 15.88 -35.77
CA GLU A 499 -33.48 17.33 -35.80
C GLU A 499 -32.55 17.80 -34.67
N ALA A 500 -32.75 17.27 -33.47
CA ALA A 500 -31.90 17.58 -32.31
C ALA A 500 -30.45 17.15 -32.56
N PHE A 501 -30.22 15.92 -33.05
CA PHE A 501 -28.88 15.44 -33.41
C PHE A 501 -28.25 16.25 -34.53
N TRP A 502 -29.01 16.62 -35.55
CA TRP A 502 -28.51 17.45 -36.66
C TRP A 502 -28.02 18.82 -36.18
N HIS A 503 -28.80 19.47 -35.30
CA HIS A 503 -28.40 20.74 -34.70
C HIS A 503 -27.18 20.59 -33.80
N ALA A 504 -27.15 19.57 -32.93
CA ALA A 504 -26.01 19.28 -32.08
C ALA A 504 -24.72 19.10 -32.92
N ARG A 505 -24.81 18.35 -34.02
CA ARG A 505 -23.69 18.12 -34.95
C ARG A 505 -23.22 19.41 -35.62
N ARG A 506 -24.15 20.26 -36.06
CA ARG A 506 -23.84 21.57 -36.65
C ARG A 506 -23.04 22.41 -35.66
N ILE A 507 -23.49 22.47 -34.41
CA ILE A 507 -22.85 23.26 -33.35
C ILE A 507 -21.46 22.74 -33.03
N ARG A 508 -21.28 21.42 -32.89
CA ARG A 508 -19.95 20.83 -32.69
C ARG A 508 -18.99 21.09 -33.86
N LYS A 509 -19.52 21.09 -35.09
CA LYS A 509 -18.72 21.43 -36.27
C LYS A 509 -18.27 22.89 -36.26
N VAL A 510 -19.15 23.82 -35.91
CA VAL A 510 -18.84 25.27 -35.86
C VAL A 510 -17.90 25.61 -34.70
N THR A 511 -18.10 24.97 -33.54
CA THR A 511 -17.27 25.18 -32.34
C THR A 511 -15.92 24.44 -32.37
N GLY A 512 -15.68 23.61 -33.40
CA GLY A 512 -14.46 22.80 -33.49
C GLY A 512 -14.43 21.64 -32.49
N THR A 513 -15.54 21.31 -31.82
CA THR A 513 -15.64 20.23 -30.83
C THR A 513 -16.12 18.90 -31.41
N LEU A 514 -16.20 18.76 -32.74
CA LEU A 514 -16.64 17.50 -33.38
C LEU A 514 -15.68 16.32 -33.11
N GLU A 515 -14.38 16.59 -32.93
CA GLU A 515 -13.36 15.57 -32.64
C GLU A 515 -13.21 15.25 -31.14
N THR A 516 -13.92 16.00 -30.28
CA THR A 516 -14.00 15.68 -28.85
C THR A 516 -14.67 14.32 -28.65
N VAL A 517 -14.63 13.80 -27.43
CA VAL A 517 -15.29 12.51 -27.13
C VAL A 517 -16.80 12.61 -27.38
N ALA A 518 -17.43 13.66 -26.87
CA ALA A 518 -18.85 13.88 -27.07
C ALA A 518 -19.23 14.12 -28.55
N GLY A 519 -18.31 14.71 -29.34
CA GLY A 519 -18.48 14.83 -30.79
C GLY A 519 -18.34 13.50 -31.55
N ARG A 520 -17.35 12.68 -31.21
CA ARG A 520 -17.15 11.36 -31.84
C ARG A 520 -18.26 10.37 -31.52
N MET A 521 -18.80 10.38 -30.31
CA MET A 521 -19.93 9.50 -29.94
C MET A 521 -21.18 9.82 -30.76
N MET A 522 -21.44 11.10 -31.05
CA MET A 522 -22.52 11.49 -31.95
C MET A 522 -22.35 10.97 -33.38
N LEU A 523 -21.12 10.64 -33.81
CA LEU A 523 -20.86 10.06 -35.13
C LEU A 523 -20.99 8.52 -35.14
N ALA A 524 -21.04 7.88 -33.96
CA ALA A 524 -21.04 6.44 -33.81
C ALA A 524 -22.45 5.83 -33.67
N GLY A 525 -23.46 6.64 -33.30
CA GLY A 525 -24.88 6.28 -33.31
C GLY A 525 -25.58 6.81 -34.54
#